data_AF-B4CUT5-F1
#
_entry.id   AF-B4CUT5-F1
#
_cell.length_a   1.000
_cell.length_b   1.000
_cell.length_c   1.000
_cell.angle_alpha   90.00
_cell.angle_beta   90.00
_cell.angle_gamma   90.00
#
_symmetry.space_group_name_H-M   'P 1'
#
loop_
_entity.id
_entity.type
_entity.pdbx_description
1 polymer ?
#
loop_
_entity_poly.entity_id
_entity_poly.type
_entity_poly.pdbx_seq_one_letter_code
_entity_poly.pdbx_strand_id
1 'polypeptide(L)'
;MSYSAEISRVNPSCFLFLIDQSGSMEDPFGGGESTRKKADAVADAINKLLQNLVIKCAKSEGVRDYYQTGVIGYGERVGPAFSGALAGRDMVPISDIASTPARIEERAKKVDDGAGGLAEQKVKFPIWFDAVAKNGTPMCQALTQAKGILSAWIAQHPSSFPPIVINITDGESTDGDPTGVARELTNLATNDGNVLLFNLHCSSRGNAAVEYPSTERELPDEFSQLLYSISSELPSYMRNIAAQEGKNVSEGARGFVFNADLVSVIQFLDIGTRPNNLR
;
A
#
# COMPACT_ATOMS: atom_id res chain seq x y z
N MET A 1 -22.53 -1.34 12.16
CA MET A 1 -21.92 -0.45 11.14
C MET A 1 -20.74 -1.20 10.58
N SER A 2 -20.47 -1.08 9.28
CA SER A 2 -19.27 -1.68 8.68
C SER A 2 -18.10 -0.71 8.79
N TYR A 3 -16.88 -1.26 8.76
CA TYR A 3 -15.62 -0.51 8.85
C TYR A 3 -15.51 0.28 10.16
N SER A 4 -15.88 -0.36 11.27
CA SER A 4 -15.93 0.24 12.60
C SER A 4 -15.24 -0.59 13.69
N ALA A 5 -14.78 -1.80 13.36
CA ALA A 5 -14.10 -2.67 14.31
C ALA A 5 -12.86 -2.00 14.88
N GLU A 6 -12.67 -2.21 16.18
CA GLU A 6 -11.52 -1.70 16.92
C GLU A 6 -10.26 -2.50 16.55
N ILE A 7 -9.19 -1.79 16.23
CA ILE A 7 -7.90 -2.42 15.93
C ILE A 7 -7.17 -2.62 17.25
N SER A 8 -6.83 -3.87 17.57
CA SER A 8 -6.16 -4.22 18.83
C SER A 8 -5.28 -5.45 18.67
N ARG A 9 -4.62 -5.89 19.74
CA ARG A 9 -3.84 -7.15 19.73
C ARG A 9 -4.72 -8.39 19.60
N VAL A 10 -5.98 -8.28 20.04
CA VAL A 10 -6.96 -9.37 19.95
C VAL A 10 -7.62 -9.38 18.58
N ASN A 11 -7.88 -8.20 18.01
CA ASN A 11 -8.45 -8.00 16.68
C ASN A 11 -7.46 -7.19 15.81
N PRO A 12 -6.37 -7.81 15.32
CA PRO A 12 -5.42 -7.10 14.46
C PRO A 12 -6.07 -6.79 13.11
N SER A 13 -5.66 -5.71 12.47
CA SER A 13 -6.01 -5.44 11.07
C SER A 13 -4.94 -5.99 10.11
N CYS A 14 -5.30 -6.16 8.83
CA CYS A 14 -4.41 -6.74 7.82
C CYS A 14 -4.13 -5.74 6.69
N PHE A 15 -2.84 -5.57 6.37
CA PHE A 15 -2.37 -4.85 5.19
C PHE A 15 -1.66 -5.80 4.23
N LEU A 16 -2.12 -5.89 3.00
CA LEU A 16 -1.47 -6.69 1.96
C LEU A 16 -1.05 -5.80 0.79
N PHE A 17 0.25 -5.68 0.56
CA PHE A 17 0.80 -4.93 -0.56
C PHE A 17 1.03 -5.86 -1.74
N LEU A 18 0.48 -5.52 -2.91
CA LEU A 18 0.79 -6.16 -4.18
C LEU A 18 1.66 -5.17 -4.97
N ILE A 19 2.90 -5.55 -5.24
CA ILE A 19 3.89 -4.69 -5.86
C ILE A 19 4.20 -5.26 -7.24
N ASP A 20 3.87 -4.47 -8.25
CA ASP A 20 4.31 -4.71 -9.61
C ASP A 20 5.83 -4.62 -9.67
N GLN A 21 6.43 -5.71 -10.14
CA GLN A 21 7.85 -5.89 -10.35
C GLN A 21 8.13 -6.18 -11.82
N SER A 22 7.26 -5.78 -12.74
CA SER A 22 7.44 -5.93 -14.18
C SER A 22 8.57 -5.07 -14.74
N GLY A 23 8.98 -5.33 -15.99
CA GLY A 23 10.05 -4.58 -16.65
C GLY A 23 9.71 -3.09 -16.85
N SER A 24 8.44 -2.73 -17.01
CA SER A 24 8.02 -1.33 -17.18
C SER A 24 8.24 -0.49 -15.91
N MET A 25 8.41 -1.13 -14.75
CA MET A 25 8.81 -0.47 -13.50
C MET A 25 10.27 0.04 -13.52
N GLU A 26 11.05 -0.27 -14.56
CA GLU A 26 12.34 0.38 -14.82
C GLU A 26 12.21 1.82 -15.30
N ASP A 27 11.08 2.16 -15.93
CA ASP A 27 10.86 3.51 -16.44
C ASP A 27 10.74 4.53 -15.29
N PRO A 28 11.12 5.79 -15.51
CA PRO A 28 10.86 6.85 -14.55
C PRO A 28 9.36 7.21 -14.47
N PHE A 29 8.97 7.93 -13.41
CA PHE A 29 7.65 8.57 -13.34
C PHE A 29 7.51 9.66 -14.38
N GLY A 30 6.29 9.87 -14.84
CA GLY A 30 5.97 10.94 -15.77
C GLY A 30 5.93 12.30 -15.10
N GLY A 31 6.37 13.34 -15.81
CA GLY A 31 6.15 14.74 -15.41
C GLY A 31 7.17 15.32 -14.44
N GLY A 32 8.27 14.62 -14.12
CA GLY A 32 9.37 15.14 -13.32
C GLY A 32 10.73 15.12 -14.03
N GLU A 33 11.69 15.92 -13.57
CA GLU A 33 13.10 15.88 -14.01
C GLU A 33 13.85 14.63 -13.50
N SER A 34 13.20 13.78 -12.70
CA SER A 34 13.83 12.65 -12.05
C SER A 34 13.98 11.47 -13.01
N THR A 35 15.22 10.99 -13.17
CA THR A 35 15.56 9.74 -13.88
C THR A 35 15.40 8.49 -13.01
N ARG A 36 14.81 8.64 -11.83
CA ARG A 36 14.65 7.56 -10.86
C ARG A 36 13.59 6.57 -11.34
N LYS A 37 13.94 5.28 -11.34
CA LYS A 37 13.03 4.18 -11.70
C LYS A 37 11.81 4.13 -10.78
N LYS A 38 10.64 3.79 -11.34
CA LYS A 38 9.40 3.56 -10.56
C LYS A 38 9.61 2.52 -9.46
N ALA A 39 10.26 1.40 -9.79
CA ALA A 39 10.54 0.31 -8.85
C ALA A 39 11.29 0.80 -7.59
N ASP A 40 12.30 1.64 -7.76
CA ASP A 40 13.11 2.17 -6.65
C ASP A 40 12.29 3.08 -5.74
N ALA A 41 11.43 3.93 -6.31
CA ALA A 41 10.59 4.81 -5.53
C ALA A 41 9.51 4.05 -4.77
N VAL A 42 8.89 3.06 -5.43
CA VAL A 42 7.87 2.20 -4.81
C VAL A 42 8.48 1.40 -3.67
N ALA A 43 9.63 0.78 -3.87
CA ALA A 43 10.32 0.04 -2.81
C ALA A 43 10.63 0.93 -1.60
N ASP A 44 11.19 2.12 -1.83
CA ASP A 44 11.47 3.08 -0.76
C ASP A 44 10.23 3.49 0.01
N ALA A 45 9.16 3.81 -0.71
CA ALA A 45 7.96 4.33 -0.11
C ALA A 45 7.25 3.25 0.72
N ILE A 46 7.18 2.00 0.26
CA ILE A 46 6.61 0.92 1.07
C ILE A 46 7.52 0.56 2.24
N ASN A 47 8.85 0.53 2.08
CA ASN A 47 9.75 0.37 3.23
C ASN A 47 9.52 1.48 4.27
N LYS A 48 9.38 2.74 3.83
CA LYS A 48 9.03 3.86 4.72
C LYS A 48 7.65 3.70 5.37
N LEU A 49 6.66 3.17 4.64
CA LEU A 49 5.33 2.89 5.17
C LEU A 49 5.38 1.80 6.25
N LEU A 50 6.10 0.70 6.02
CA LEU A 50 6.32 -0.35 7.01
C LEU A 50 6.97 0.23 8.27
N GLN A 51 7.99 1.08 8.12
CA GLN A 51 8.60 1.78 9.24
C GLN A 51 7.60 2.66 10.01
N ASN A 52 6.75 3.40 9.29
CA ASN A 52 5.71 4.23 9.92
C ASN A 52 4.67 3.39 10.68
N LEU A 53 4.26 2.24 10.12
CA LEU A 53 3.37 1.29 10.81
C LEU A 53 4.02 0.75 12.09
N VAL A 54 5.30 0.39 12.05
CA VAL A 54 6.07 -0.02 13.23
C VAL A 54 6.09 1.08 14.29
N ILE A 55 6.40 2.32 13.90
CA ILE A 55 6.48 3.46 14.83
C ILE A 55 5.13 3.71 15.52
N LYS A 56 4.01 3.60 14.81
CA LYS A 56 2.66 3.75 15.39
C LYS A 56 2.33 2.67 16.42
N CYS A 57 2.83 1.46 16.19
CA CYS A 57 2.67 0.32 17.09
C CYS A 57 3.66 0.32 18.26
N ALA A 58 4.69 1.16 18.22
CA ALA A 58 5.67 1.25 19.29
C ALA A 58 5.08 1.91 20.55
N LYS A 59 5.22 1.20 21.68
CA LYS A 59 4.89 1.67 23.03
C LYS A 59 6.13 1.48 23.93
N SER A 60 6.06 1.95 25.16
CA SER A 60 7.16 1.84 26.14
C SER A 60 7.61 0.40 26.40
N GLU A 61 6.69 -0.57 26.27
CA GLU A 61 6.91 -2.00 26.50
C GLU A 61 7.30 -2.80 25.25
N GLY A 62 7.39 -2.14 24.08
CA GLY A 62 7.70 -2.77 22.79
C GLY A 62 6.68 -2.46 21.71
N VAL A 63 6.71 -3.23 20.62
CA VAL A 63 5.81 -3.07 19.47
C VAL A 63 4.57 -3.96 19.66
N ARG A 64 3.37 -3.36 19.67
CA ARG A 64 2.12 -4.10 19.80
C ARG A 64 1.61 -4.58 18.44
N ASP A 65 1.26 -5.86 18.35
CA ASP A 65 0.74 -6.48 17.13
C ASP A 65 -0.69 -6.07 16.80
N TYR A 66 -0.87 -4.80 16.45
CA TYR A 66 -2.12 -4.24 15.94
C TYR A 66 -2.33 -4.54 14.46
N TYR A 67 -1.24 -4.86 13.74
CA TYR A 67 -1.27 -5.12 12.31
C TYR A 67 -0.56 -6.43 11.96
N GLN A 68 -1.08 -7.12 10.96
CA GLN A 68 -0.35 -8.13 10.21
C GLN A 68 -0.17 -7.63 8.76
N THR A 69 1.04 -7.77 8.25
CA THR A 69 1.43 -7.20 6.96
C THR A 69 2.05 -8.27 6.06
N GLY A 70 1.71 -8.19 4.78
CA GLY A 70 2.29 -9.02 3.71
C GLY A 70 2.69 -8.17 2.53
N VAL A 71 3.71 -8.61 1.82
CA VAL A 71 4.17 -7.98 0.58
C VAL A 71 4.32 -9.07 -0.46
N ILE A 72 3.53 -8.99 -1.53
CA ILE A 72 3.59 -9.86 -2.69
C ILE A 72 4.19 -9.06 -3.83
N GLY A 73 5.32 -9.53 -4.37
CA GLY A 73 5.86 -9.05 -5.63
C GLY A 73 5.24 -9.85 -6.77
N TYR A 74 4.92 -9.19 -7.88
CA TYR A 74 4.47 -9.88 -9.09
C TYR A 74 5.18 -9.32 -10.32
N GLY A 75 5.83 -10.21 -11.07
CA GLY A 75 6.64 -9.89 -12.24
C GLY A 75 7.12 -11.18 -12.91
N GLU A 76 8.42 -11.46 -12.82
CA GLU A 76 8.99 -12.78 -13.17
C GLU A 76 8.38 -13.94 -12.37
N ARG A 77 8.09 -13.69 -11.09
CA ARG A 77 7.41 -14.63 -10.20
C ARG A 77 6.36 -13.86 -9.40
N VAL A 78 5.35 -14.58 -8.94
CA VAL A 78 4.34 -14.05 -8.02
C VAL A 78 4.54 -14.72 -6.68
N GLY A 79 4.73 -13.93 -5.62
CA GLY A 79 4.85 -14.45 -4.27
C GLY A 79 5.43 -13.47 -3.25
N PRO A 80 5.69 -13.93 -2.01
CA PRO A 80 6.27 -13.11 -0.95
C PRO A 80 7.54 -12.39 -1.39
N ALA A 81 7.56 -11.07 -1.23
CA ALA A 81 8.68 -10.21 -1.61
C ALA A 81 9.59 -9.83 -0.44
N PHE A 82 9.21 -10.17 0.81
CA PHE A 82 10.12 -9.96 1.94
C PHE A 82 11.46 -10.66 1.72
N SER A 83 12.53 -9.99 2.17
CA SER A 83 13.91 -10.46 2.14
C SER A 83 14.41 -10.80 3.55
N GLY A 84 15.58 -11.44 3.64
CA GLY A 84 16.23 -11.76 4.91
C GLY A 84 15.43 -12.77 5.74
N ALA A 85 15.30 -12.52 7.06
CA ALA A 85 14.63 -13.45 7.99
C ALA A 85 13.12 -13.63 7.72
N LEU A 86 12.51 -12.71 6.98
CA LEU A 86 11.08 -12.76 6.62
C LEU A 86 10.82 -13.35 5.24
N ALA A 87 11.88 -13.79 4.53
CA ALA A 87 11.75 -14.34 3.19
C ALA A 87 10.79 -15.54 3.14
N GLY A 88 9.91 -15.55 2.14
CA GLY A 88 8.92 -16.61 1.93
C GLY A 88 7.69 -16.55 2.84
N ARG A 89 7.54 -15.53 3.70
CA ARG A 89 6.35 -15.37 4.56
C ARG A 89 5.26 -14.55 3.87
N ASP A 90 4.05 -15.11 3.80
CA ASP A 90 2.88 -14.42 3.25
C ASP A 90 2.32 -13.32 4.17
N MET A 91 2.25 -13.60 5.48
CA MET A 91 1.79 -12.68 6.51
C MET A 91 2.72 -12.63 7.70
N VAL A 92 3.01 -11.42 8.18
CA VAL A 92 3.97 -11.15 9.24
C VAL A 92 3.38 -10.16 10.25
N PRO A 93 3.37 -10.47 11.56
CA PRO A 93 3.03 -9.49 12.59
C PRO A 93 3.95 -8.27 12.56
N ILE A 94 3.41 -7.10 12.88
CA ILE A 94 4.20 -5.85 12.82
C ILE A 94 5.38 -5.82 13.80
N SER A 95 5.34 -6.60 14.90
CA SER A 95 6.49 -6.78 15.80
C SER A 95 7.66 -7.54 15.16
N ASP A 96 7.38 -8.54 14.34
CA ASP A 96 8.39 -9.26 13.55
C ASP A 96 8.99 -8.31 12.50
N ILE A 97 8.15 -7.54 11.78
CA ILE A 97 8.62 -6.49 10.86
C ILE A 97 9.57 -5.52 11.59
N ALA A 98 9.22 -5.08 12.79
CA ALA A 98 10.04 -4.15 13.58
C ALA A 98 11.41 -4.72 13.96
N SER A 99 11.48 -6.02 14.28
CA SER A 99 12.68 -6.66 14.83
C SER A 99 13.60 -7.25 13.76
N THR A 100 13.07 -7.55 12.57
CA THR A 100 13.83 -8.25 11.52
C THR A 100 13.79 -7.53 10.15
N PRO A 101 14.32 -6.30 10.03
CA PRO A 101 14.63 -5.75 8.71
C PRO A 101 15.70 -6.61 8.01
N ALA A 102 15.61 -6.75 6.70
CA ALA A 102 16.61 -7.47 5.91
C ALA A 102 17.98 -6.77 5.99
N ARG A 103 17.98 -5.43 6.00
CA ARG A 103 19.14 -4.58 6.27
C ARG A 103 18.71 -3.20 6.75
N ILE A 104 19.64 -2.44 7.32
CA ILE A 104 19.45 -1.03 7.67
C ILE A 104 20.46 -0.21 6.87
N GLU A 105 19.96 0.71 6.06
CA GLU A 105 20.78 1.66 5.30
C GLU A 105 20.93 2.98 6.08
N GLU A 106 22.03 3.70 5.85
CA GLU A 106 22.17 5.10 6.27
C GLU A 106 21.91 6.00 5.08
N ARG A 107 20.94 6.92 5.21
CA ARG A 107 20.60 7.87 4.15
C ARG A 107 20.82 9.30 4.64
N ALA A 108 21.42 10.14 3.81
CA ALA A 108 21.54 11.56 4.11
C ALA A 108 20.18 12.24 3.88
N LYS A 109 19.68 12.92 4.90
CA LYS A 109 18.50 13.77 4.84
C LYS A 109 18.93 15.20 5.14
N LYS A 110 18.59 16.14 4.26
CA LYS A 110 18.75 17.57 4.52
C LYS A 110 17.67 18.00 5.51
N VAL A 111 18.10 18.57 6.62
CA VAL A 111 17.24 19.12 7.67
C VAL A 111 17.62 20.58 7.86
N ASP A 112 16.62 21.40 8.17
CA ASP A 112 16.84 22.80 8.54
C ASP A 112 17.76 22.85 9.77
N ASP A 113 18.83 23.64 9.69
CA ASP A 113 19.80 23.80 10.77
C ASP A 113 19.35 24.82 11.84
N GLY A 114 18.17 25.41 11.68
CA GLY A 114 17.61 26.42 12.58
C GLY A 114 18.26 27.80 12.45
N ALA A 115 19.22 27.95 11.54
CA ALA A 115 19.91 29.20 11.21
C ALA A 115 19.64 29.64 9.76
N GLY A 116 18.69 29.00 9.07
CA GLY A 116 18.34 29.28 7.67
C GLY A 116 19.18 28.52 6.64
N GLY A 117 19.98 27.55 7.08
CA GLY A 117 20.72 26.62 6.22
C GLY A 117 20.15 25.19 6.26
N LEU A 118 20.72 24.33 5.43
CA LEU A 118 20.40 22.89 5.40
C LEU A 118 21.61 22.09 5.86
N ALA A 119 21.47 21.38 6.98
CA ALA A 119 22.46 20.42 7.45
C ALA A 119 22.14 19.01 6.94
N GLU A 120 23.17 18.23 6.59
CA GLU A 120 23.01 16.82 6.28
C GLU A 120 23.00 15.99 7.56
N GLN A 121 21.88 15.32 7.82
CA GLN A 121 21.75 14.34 8.90
C GLN A 121 21.64 12.94 8.31
N LYS A 122 22.46 12.03 8.82
CA LYS A 122 22.31 10.60 8.50
C LYS A 122 21.13 10.02 9.27
N VAL A 123 20.18 9.42 8.56
CA VAL A 123 19.02 8.73 9.13
C VAL A 123 19.08 7.24 8.81
N LYS A 124 18.64 6.40 9.76
CA LYS A 124 18.50 4.96 9.54
C LYS A 124 17.25 4.68 8.70
N PHE A 125 17.44 3.89 7.65
CA PHE A 125 16.39 3.49 6.72
C PHE A 125 16.33 1.96 6.65
N PRO A 126 15.46 1.31 7.43
CA PRO A 126 15.28 -0.13 7.37
C PRO A 126 14.68 -0.56 6.02
N ILE A 127 15.20 -1.67 5.48
CA ILE A 127 14.74 -2.29 4.24
C ILE A 127 14.24 -3.70 4.56
N TRP A 128 13.03 -4.02 4.09
CA TRP A 128 12.43 -5.35 4.19
C TRP A 128 12.35 -6.07 2.85
N PHE A 129 12.37 -5.34 1.75
CA PHE A 129 12.40 -5.91 0.41
C PHE A 129 13.08 -4.94 -0.59
N ASP A 130 13.58 -5.50 -1.68
CA ASP A 130 14.32 -4.79 -2.72
C ASP A 130 13.44 -4.37 -3.90
N ALA A 131 13.86 -3.33 -4.61
CA ALA A 131 13.28 -2.97 -5.89
C ALA A 131 13.59 -4.06 -6.93
N VAL A 132 12.57 -4.50 -7.65
CA VAL A 132 12.67 -5.49 -8.73
C VAL A 132 11.84 -4.97 -9.90
N ALA A 133 12.38 -5.10 -11.11
CA ALA A 133 11.71 -4.74 -12.35
C ALA A 133 12.13 -5.73 -13.45
N LYS A 134 11.38 -6.82 -13.60
CA LYS A 134 11.65 -7.97 -14.47
C LYS A 134 10.37 -8.58 -15.02
N ASN A 135 10.39 -8.90 -16.31
CA ASN A 135 9.36 -9.66 -17.04
C ASN A 135 7.99 -8.96 -17.10
N GLY A 136 6.90 -9.72 -17.25
CA GLY A 136 5.54 -9.20 -17.44
C GLY A 136 4.86 -8.80 -16.14
N THR A 137 3.56 -8.56 -16.22
CA THR A 137 2.72 -8.02 -15.14
C THR A 137 1.58 -9.00 -14.82
N PRO A 138 1.87 -10.13 -14.14
CA PRO A 138 0.87 -11.16 -13.84
C PRO A 138 -0.07 -10.75 -12.69
N MET A 139 -0.87 -9.73 -12.94
CA MET A 139 -1.78 -9.11 -11.96
C MET A 139 -2.92 -10.05 -11.56
N CYS A 140 -3.48 -10.83 -12.48
CA CYS A 140 -4.55 -11.78 -12.17
C CYS A 140 -4.06 -12.84 -11.19
N GLN A 141 -2.82 -13.33 -11.39
CA GLN A 141 -2.18 -14.27 -10.49
C GLN A 141 -1.91 -13.64 -9.11
N ALA A 142 -1.43 -12.39 -9.06
CA ALA A 142 -1.20 -11.66 -7.81
C ALA A 142 -2.50 -11.50 -6.99
N LEU A 143 -3.59 -11.07 -7.63
CA LEU A 143 -4.90 -10.94 -7.00
C LEU A 143 -5.46 -12.31 -6.56
N THR A 144 -5.21 -13.37 -7.33
CA THR A 144 -5.61 -14.74 -6.96
C THR A 144 -4.88 -15.22 -5.72
N GLN A 145 -3.56 -14.98 -5.63
CA GLN A 145 -2.78 -15.32 -4.45
C GLN A 145 -3.20 -14.50 -3.23
N ALA A 146 -3.45 -13.20 -3.41
CA ALA A 146 -4.00 -12.33 -2.38
C ALA A 146 -5.33 -12.87 -1.83
N LYS A 147 -6.24 -13.32 -2.70
CA LYS A 147 -7.52 -13.94 -2.30
C LYS A 147 -7.29 -15.17 -1.42
N GLY A 148 -6.34 -16.03 -1.78
CA GLY A 148 -6.00 -17.23 -1.01
C GLY A 148 -5.48 -16.89 0.40
N ILE A 149 -4.52 -15.96 0.48
CA ILE A 149 -3.92 -15.51 1.74
C ILE A 149 -4.99 -14.86 2.64
N LEU A 150 -5.79 -13.95 2.09
CA LEU A 150 -6.79 -13.24 2.87
C LEU A 150 -7.97 -14.12 3.28
N SER A 151 -8.37 -15.10 2.47
CA SER A 151 -9.38 -16.08 2.88
C SER A 151 -8.95 -16.85 4.13
N ALA A 152 -7.70 -17.33 4.16
CA ALA A 152 -7.14 -18.01 5.32
C ALA A 152 -6.98 -17.08 6.53
N TRP A 153 -6.59 -15.82 6.30
CA TRP A 153 -6.44 -14.81 7.36
C TRP A 153 -7.79 -14.45 8.01
N ILE A 154 -8.81 -14.18 7.19
CA ILE A 154 -10.17 -13.82 7.61
C ILE A 154 -10.80 -14.96 8.43
N ALA A 155 -10.60 -16.21 8.03
CA ALA A 155 -11.09 -17.37 8.78
C ALA A 155 -10.54 -17.42 10.23
N GLN A 156 -9.33 -16.89 10.45
CA GLN A 156 -8.69 -16.80 11.76
C GLN A 156 -9.06 -15.51 12.52
N HIS A 157 -9.47 -14.45 11.80
CA HIS A 157 -9.77 -13.13 12.36
C HIS A 157 -11.14 -12.59 11.90
N PRO A 158 -12.24 -13.35 12.11
CA PRO A 158 -13.54 -13.01 11.53
C PRO A 158 -14.14 -11.71 12.09
N SER A 159 -13.72 -11.26 13.28
CA SER A 159 -14.22 -10.04 13.93
C SER A 159 -13.30 -8.83 13.76
N SER A 160 -12.17 -8.99 13.06
CA SER A 160 -11.24 -7.89 12.80
C SER A 160 -11.80 -6.90 11.79
N PHE A 161 -11.23 -5.69 11.80
CA PHE A 161 -11.37 -4.76 10.69
C PHE A 161 -10.96 -5.47 9.38
N PRO A 162 -11.71 -5.32 8.28
CA PRO A 162 -11.45 -6.08 7.06
C PRO A 162 -10.08 -5.73 6.46
N PRO A 163 -9.39 -6.70 5.82
CA PRO A 163 -8.11 -6.44 5.18
C PRO A 163 -8.17 -5.31 4.14
N ILE A 164 -7.06 -4.56 4.07
CA ILE A 164 -6.82 -3.55 3.03
C ILE A 164 -5.71 -4.07 2.12
N VAL A 165 -6.04 -4.26 0.84
CA VAL A 165 -5.10 -4.62 -0.22
C VAL A 165 -4.70 -3.35 -0.97
N ILE A 166 -3.40 -3.14 -1.10
CA ILE A 166 -2.84 -2.00 -1.84
C ILE A 166 -2.05 -2.55 -3.02
N ASN A 167 -2.62 -2.43 -4.21
CA ASN A 167 -1.98 -2.79 -5.46
C ASN A 167 -1.26 -1.58 -6.06
N ILE A 168 0.01 -1.74 -6.42
CA ILE A 168 0.87 -0.69 -6.97
C ILE A 168 1.41 -1.19 -8.30
N THR A 169 1.05 -0.52 -9.40
CA THR A 169 1.32 -0.97 -10.76
C THR A 169 1.37 0.19 -11.73
N ASP A 170 2.00 0.01 -12.88
CA ASP A 170 1.88 0.92 -14.02
C ASP A 170 0.84 0.50 -15.06
N GLY A 171 0.14 -0.62 -14.83
CA GLY A 171 -1.29 -0.78 -15.14
C GLY A 171 -1.66 -1.82 -16.20
N GLU A 172 -0.73 -2.33 -17.00
CA GLU A 172 -1.08 -3.31 -18.04
C GLU A 172 -0.89 -4.73 -17.51
N SER A 173 -2.00 -5.42 -17.18
CA SER A 173 -1.95 -6.85 -16.84
C SER A 173 -1.63 -7.68 -18.09
N THR A 174 -0.61 -8.53 -18.00
CA THR A 174 -0.17 -9.39 -19.11
C THR A 174 -0.71 -10.82 -19.03
N ASP A 175 -1.52 -11.13 -18.01
CA ASP A 175 -2.06 -12.47 -17.74
C ASP A 175 -3.60 -12.55 -17.80
N GLY A 176 -4.28 -11.48 -18.21
CA GLY A 176 -5.71 -11.47 -18.49
C GLY A 176 -6.44 -10.22 -17.99
N ASP A 177 -7.77 -10.28 -17.95
CA ASP A 177 -8.60 -9.25 -17.32
C ASP A 177 -8.68 -9.48 -15.79
N PRO A 178 -8.16 -8.57 -14.95
CA PRO A 178 -8.18 -8.71 -13.49
C PRO A 178 -9.55 -8.47 -12.86
N THR A 179 -10.55 -7.98 -13.61
CA THR A 179 -11.86 -7.58 -13.08
C THR A 179 -12.57 -8.69 -12.30
N GLY A 180 -12.57 -9.91 -12.84
CA GLY A 180 -13.22 -11.06 -12.21
C GLY A 180 -12.60 -11.40 -10.86
N VAL A 181 -11.27 -11.55 -10.82
CA VAL A 181 -10.54 -11.91 -9.59
C VAL A 181 -10.52 -10.76 -8.58
N ALA A 182 -10.46 -9.50 -9.01
CA ALA A 182 -10.58 -8.34 -8.12
C ALA A 182 -11.94 -8.29 -7.43
N ARG A 183 -13.02 -8.65 -8.15
CA ARG A 183 -14.36 -8.79 -7.57
C ARG A 183 -14.42 -9.94 -6.56
N GLU A 184 -13.84 -11.09 -6.87
CA GLU A 184 -13.78 -12.20 -5.92
C GLU A 184 -13.00 -11.85 -4.65
N LEU A 185 -11.88 -11.14 -4.78
CA LEU A 185 -11.07 -10.66 -3.67
C LEU A 185 -11.85 -9.69 -2.78
N THR A 186 -12.52 -8.70 -3.37
CA THR A 186 -13.31 -7.69 -2.62
C THR A 186 -14.62 -8.26 -2.06
N ASN A 187 -15.11 -9.38 -2.59
CA ASN A 187 -16.25 -10.11 -2.00
C ASN A 187 -15.89 -10.88 -0.72
N LEU A 188 -14.61 -11.10 -0.42
CA LEU A 188 -14.20 -11.59 0.89
C LEU A 188 -14.58 -10.56 1.97
N ALA A 189 -14.96 -11.03 3.16
CA ALA A 189 -15.43 -10.16 4.23
C ALA A 189 -15.09 -10.70 5.61
N THR A 190 -14.78 -9.80 6.54
CA THR A 190 -14.93 -10.05 7.97
C THR A 190 -16.36 -9.70 8.39
N ASN A 191 -16.71 -9.91 9.65
CA ASN A 191 -17.97 -9.48 10.23
C ASN A 191 -18.15 -7.94 10.23
N ASP A 192 -17.06 -7.19 10.03
CA ASP A 192 -17.08 -5.73 10.01
C ASP A 192 -17.07 -5.15 8.58
N GLY A 193 -16.94 -5.96 7.54
CA GLY A 193 -17.09 -5.48 6.15
C GLY A 193 -16.28 -6.26 5.13
N ASN A 194 -16.38 -5.82 3.88
CA ASN A 194 -15.68 -6.39 2.76
C ASN A 194 -14.22 -5.93 2.70
N VAL A 195 -13.34 -6.79 2.16
CA VAL A 195 -11.96 -6.44 1.82
C VAL A 195 -11.93 -5.22 0.92
N LEU A 196 -11.04 -4.27 1.23
CA LEU A 196 -10.84 -3.06 0.44
C LEU A 196 -9.66 -3.25 -0.50
N LEU A 197 -9.84 -3.02 -1.80
CA LEU A 197 -8.79 -3.02 -2.81
C LEU A 197 -8.52 -1.58 -3.25
N PHE A 198 -7.30 -1.09 -3.00
CA PHE A 198 -6.83 0.20 -3.46
C PHE A 198 -5.77 0.04 -4.54
N ASN A 199 -5.88 0.82 -5.61
CA ASN A 199 -4.93 0.81 -6.73
C ASN A 199 -4.17 2.12 -6.80
N LEU A 200 -2.84 2.01 -6.89
CA LEU A 200 -1.91 3.10 -7.14
C LEU A 200 -1.32 2.90 -8.53
N HIS A 201 -1.70 3.77 -9.44
CA HIS A 201 -1.23 3.77 -10.82
C HIS A 201 0.00 4.68 -10.96
N CYS A 202 1.16 4.06 -11.16
CA CYS A 202 2.44 4.73 -11.39
C CYS A 202 2.67 4.94 -12.89
N SER A 203 2.19 6.03 -13.47
CA SER A 203 2.35 6.29 -14.90
C SER A 203 3.66 7.02 -15.23
N SER A 204 4.21 6.70 -16.40
CA SER A 204 5.32 7.45 -17.00
C SER A 204 4.85 8.67 -17.80
N ARG A 205 3.54 8.93 -17.86
CA ARG A 205 2.96 10.12 -18.52
C ARG A 205 2.94 11.32 -17.58
N GLY A 206 3.27 12.52 -18.06
CA GLY A 206 3.29 13.76 -17.27
C GLY A 206 1.92 14.36 -16.96
N ASN A 207 0.89 13.52 -16.84
CA ASN A 207 -0.45 13.93 -16.46
C ASN A 207 -0.48 14.35 -14.98
N ALA A 208 -1.37 15.29 -14.64
CA ALA A 208 -1.57 15.74 -13.27
C ALA A 208 -1.96 14.58 -12.34
N ALA A 209 -1.53 14.67 -11.08
CA ALA A 209 -1.92 13.70 -10.07
C ALA A 209 -3.43 13.73 -9.85
N VAL A 210 -4.05 12.54 -9.80
CA VAL A 210 -5.46 12.36 -9.46
C VAL A 210 -5.52 11.52 -8.18
N GLU A 211 -6.10 12.06 -7.13
CA GLU A 211 -6.21 11.40 -5.83
C GLU A 211 -7.70 11.19 -5.49
N TYR A 212 -8.10 9.93 -5.28
CA TYR A 212 -9.44 9.54 -4.82
C TYR A 212 -10.58 10.09 -5.69
N PRO A 213 -10.54 9.90 -7.02
CA PRO A 213 -11.60 10.41 -7.87
C PRO A 213 -12.93 9.72 -7.55
N SER A 214 -14.02 10.44 -7.67
CA SER A 214 -15.39 9.90 -7.65
C SER A 214 -15.90 9.54 -9.04
N THR A 215 -15.15 9.86 -10.10
CA THR A 215 -15.50 9.52 -11.50
C THR A 215 -14.25 9.20 -12.31
N GLU A 216 -14.39 8.38 -13.35
CA GLU A 216 -13.30 8.02 -14.26
C GLU A 216 -12.97 9.08 -15.33
N ARG A 217 -13.73 10.18 -15.40
CA ARG A 217 -13.63 11.18 -16.50
C ARG A 217 -12.28 11.88 -16.59
N GLU A 218 -11.58 11.99 -15.46
CA GLU A 218 -10.28 12.66 -15.36
C GLU A 218 -9.10 11.71 -15.60
N LEU A 219 -9.39 10.43 -15.89
CA LEU A 219 -8.38 9.39 -16.07
C LEU A 219 -7.86 9.35 -17.52
N PRO A 220 -6.53 9.31 -17.72
CA PRO A 220 -5.93 9.56 -19.02
C PRO A 220 -5.91 8.37 -19.99
N ASP A 221 -6.19 7.15 -19.53
CA ASP A 221 -6.12 5.94 -20.35
C ASP A 221 -7.03 4.81 -19.84
N GLU A 222 -7.15 3.75 -20.63
CA GLU A 222 -7.98 2.58 -20.29
C GLU A 222 -7.45 1.79 -19.08
N PHE A 223 -6.14 1.80 -18.85
CA PHE A 223 -5.53 1.11 -17.70
C PHE A 223 -5.88 1.80 -16.38
N SER A 224 -5.80 3.13 -16.35
CA SER A 224 -6.24 3.92 -15.20
C SER A 224 -7.74 3.75 -14.95
N GLN A 225 -8.58 3.72 -16.00
CA GLN A 225 -10.02 3.45 -15.90
C GLN A 225 -10.31 2.04 -15.35
N LEU A 226 -9.61 1.03 -15.84
CA LEU A 226 -9.71 -0.35 -15.35
C LEU A 226 -9.37 -0.42 -13.85
N LEU A 227 -8.19 0.09 -13.46
CA LEU A 227 -7.75 0.09 -12.06
C LEU A 227 -8.70 0.87 -11.16
N TYR A 228 -9.23 2.00 -11.61
CA TYR A 228 -10.27 2.74 -10.90
C TYR A 228 -11.55 1.91 -10.73
N SER A 229 -12.00 1.23 -11.79
CA SER A 229 -13.25 0.46 -11.77
C SER A 229 -13.21 -0.72 -10.80
N ILE A 230 -12.04 -1.32 -10.59
CA ILE A 230 -11.84 -2.43 -9.66
C ILE A 230 -11.44 -1.97 -8.24
N SER A 231 -11.07 -0.70 -8.05
CA SER A 231 -10.82 -0.13 -6.72
C SER A 231 -12.12 -0.02 -5.91
N SER A 232 -12.03 -0.32 -4.62
CA SER A 232 -13.14 -0.15 -3.68
C SER A 232 -13.47 1.32 -3.44
N GLU A 233 -14.74 1.61 -3.19
CA GLU A 233 -15.17 2.91 -2.66
C GLU A 233 -14.56 3.14 -1.27
N LEU A 234 -14.20 4.40 -0.98
CA LEU A 234 -13.67 4.77 0.31
C LEU A 234 -14.79 4.73 1.36
N PRO A 235 -14.61 3.97 2.46
CA PRO A 235 -15.52 4.01 3.59
C PRO A 235 -15.70 5.45 4.11
N SER A 236 -16.88 5.75 4.64
CA SER A 236 -17.22 7.09 5.13
C SER A 236 -16.22 7.64 6.15
N TYR A 237 -15.69 6.79 7.03
CA TYR A 237 -14.69 7.20 8.01
C TYR A 237 -13.39 7.66 7.36
N MET A 238 -12.92 6.99 6.29
CA MET A 238 -11.72 7.42 5.56
C MET A 238 -11.94 8.75 4.84
N ARG A 239 -13.13 8.96 4.25
CA ARG A 239 -13.51 10.26 3.64
C ARG A 239 -13.53 11.37 4.68
N ASN A 240 -14.08 11.12 5.86
CA ASN A 240 -14.15 12.09 6.94
C ASN A 240 -12.75 12.50 7.45
N ILE A 241 -11.85 11.54 7.62
CA ILE A 241 -10.49 11.85 8.06
C ILE A 241 -9.73 12.60 6.95
N ALA A 242 -9.90 12.23 5.67
CA ALA A 242 -9.31 13.00 4.57
C ALA A 242 -9.79 14.45 4.53
N ALA A 243 -11.07 14.68 4.78
CA ALA A 243 -11.62 16.04 4.92
C ALA A 243 -10.99 16.82 6.08
N GLN A 244 -10.70 16.16 7.21
CA GLN A 244 -9.99 16.78 8.34
C GLN A 244 -8.54 17.16 8.01
N GLU A 245 -7.92 16.49 7.04
CA GLU A 245 -6.60 16.84 6.51
C GLU A 245 -6.64 17.89 5.39
N GLY A 246 -7.81 18.46 5.11
CA GLY A 246 -7.99 19.44 4.03
C GLY A 246 -8.08 18.83 2.64
N LYS A 247 -8.23 17.50 2.51
CA LYS A 247 -8.50 16.84 1.22
C LYS A 247 -10.01 16.80 0.96
N ASN A 248 -10.45 17.39 -0.14
CA ASN A 248 -11.85 17.34 -0.55
C ASN A 248 -12.16 16.01 -1.25
N VAL A 249 -12.56 15.00 -0.47
CA VAL A 249 -12.94 13.68 -0.97
C VAL A 249 -14.46 13.57 -1.10
N SER A 250 -14.93 13.44 -2.34
CA SER A 250 -16.36 13.39 -2.66
C SER A 250 -17.00 12.05 -2.28
N GLU A 251 -18.33 12.00 -2.22
CA GLU A 251 -19.05 10.73 -2.15
C GLU A 251 -18.81 9.89 -3.43
N GLY A 252 -18.75 8.57 -3.28
CA GLY A 252 -18.37 7.66 -4.36
C GLY A 252 -16.88 7.68 -4.72
N ALA A 253 -16.05 8.46 -4.00
CA ALA A 253 -14.60 8.43 -4.18
C ALA A 253 -14.06 7.01 -3.95
N ARG A 254 -13.18 6.56 -4.83
CA ARG A 254 -12.56 5.24 -4.75
C ARG A 254 -11.13 5.32 -4.25
N GLY A 255 -10.64 4.23 -3.67
CA GLY A 255 -9.22 4.06 -3.33
C GLY A 255 -8.37 3.90 -4.58
N PHE A 256 -8.35 4.92 -5.43
CA PHE A 256 -7.57 4.96 -6.65
C PHE A 256 -6.73 6.23 -6.63
N VAL A 257 -5.46 6.08 -7.01
CA VAL A 257 -4.52 7.18 -7.09
C VAL A 257 -3.72 7.03 -8.37
N PHE A 258 -3.60 8.12 -9.13
CA PHE A 258 -2.83 8.18 -10.37
C PHE A 258 -1.77 9.26 -10.26
N ASN A 259 -0.50 8.92 -10.50
CA ASN A 259 0.63 9.87 -10.51
C ASN A 259 0.80 10.77 -9.28
N ALA A 260 0.12 10.50 -8.17
CA ALA A 260 0.37 11.22 -6.93
C ALA A 260 1.65 10.73 -6.28
N ASP A 261 2.28 11.60 -5.50
CA ASP A 261 3.39 11.22 -4.64
C ASP A 261 2.95 10.03 -3.78
N LEU A 262 3.73 8.94 -3.78
CA LEU A 262 3.46 7.77 -2.94
C LEU A 262 3.36 8.18 -1.45
N VAL A 263 3.98 9.30 -1.07
CA VAL A 263 3.82 9.92 0.26
C VAL A 263 2.38 10.35 0.55
N SER A 264 1.63 10.87 -0.43
CA SER A 264 0.20 11.22 -0.27
C SER A 264 -0.65 9.98 0.00
N VAL A 265 -0.30 8.85 -0.60
CA VAL A 265 -1.00 7.57 -0.38
C VAL A 265 -0.63 6.96 0.97
N ILE A 266 0.64 7.06 1.35
CA ILE A 266 1.12 6.68 2.69
C ILE A 266 0.44 7.52 3.77
N GLN A 267 0.27 8.82 3.56
CA GLN A 267 -0.48 9.70 4.47
C GLN A 267 -1.96 9.30 4.57
N PHE A 268 -2.56 8.82 3.49
CA PHE A 268 -3.94 8.35 3.53
C PHE A 268 -4.10 6.94 4.14
N LEU A 269 -3.15 6.04 3.91
CA LEU A 269 -3.08 4.79 4.67
C LEU A 269 -2.85 5.08 6.15
N ASP A 270 -2.10 6.15 6.46
CA ASP A 270 -1.96 6.66 7.81
C ASP A 270 -3.32 7.09 8.39
N ILE A 271 -4.07 7.93 7.67
CA ILE A 271 -5.47 8.28 7.95
C ILE A 271 -6.34 7.05 8.25
N GLY A 272 -6.33 6.02 7.39
CA GLY A 272 -7.13 4.80 7.55
C GLY A 272 -6.77 3.96 8.79
N THR A 273 -5.58 4.19 9.35
CA THR A 273 -5.04 3.55 10.57
C THR A 273 -5.09 4.44 11.82
N ARG A 274 -5.76 5.61 11.76
CA ARG A 274 -5.71 6.58 12.85
C ARG A 274 -6.47 6.19 14.11
N PRO A 275 -6.00 6.66 15.29
CA PRO A 275 -6.32 6.12 16.61
C PRO A 275 -7.71 6.44 17.18
N ASN A 276 -8.70 6.86 16.38
CA ASN A 276 -10.05 6.96 16.94
C ASN A 276 -10.58 5.58 17.42
N ASN A 277 -9.92 4.49 16.98
CA ASN A 277 -10.18 3.10 17.34
C ASN A 277 -8.95 2.34 17.92
N LEU A 278 -7.94 3.02 18.45
CA LEU A 278 -6.82 2.37 19.17
C LEU A 278 -6.90 2.74 20.65
N ARG A 279 -7.56 1.92 21.48
CA ARG A 279 -7.45 1.99 22.94
C ARG A 279 -6.46 0.98 23.50
#